data_AF-A0A0B0N531-F1
#
_entry.id   AF-A0A0B0N531-F1
#
_cell.length_a   1.000
_cell.length_b   1.000
_cell.length_c   1.000
_cell.angle_alpha   90.00
_cell.angle_beta   90.00
_cell.angle_gamma   90.00
#
_symmetry.space_group_name_H-M   'P 1'
#
loop_
_entity.id
_entity.type
_entity.pdbx_description
1 polymer ?
#
loop_
_entity_poly.entity_id
_entity_poly.type
_entity_poly.pdbx_seq_one_letter_code
_entity_poly.pdbx_strand_id
1 'polypeptide(L)'
;MQEGSSEQEFNSIRASIAILNSNLDQQNQKKISVLNELQNLQEKIRKEGAESKVKKFVSLLENLKLLERQESEIRCDFDAKRSSLEAEVSDLEEKIAAGSDSKMLSRGLDGSLNESLLKLNIAKRELAARLRAIVSIKRQLDDAPSQSELIQYERRLSELNAHIQEKLQQTRKFYATYNALLEIKELMLKETSLLNSINSQFQEAIASTTGRMKLIESMQGIVKGSQQKLGKVQLGLQEEQKVCDALKERYTVQWRSKDAAILS
;
A
#
# COMPACT_ATOMS: atom_id res chain seq x y z
N MET A 1 47.94 -49.97 -48.98
CA MET A 1 46.81 -49.01 -49.07
C MET A 1 45.88 -49.12 -47.84
N GLN A 2 46.41 -49.24 -46.62
CA GLN A 2 45.60 -49.48 -45.41
C GLN A 2 45.65 -48.34 -44.37
N GLU A 3 46.65 -47.46 -44.40
CA GLU A 3 46.77 -46.37 -43.40
C GLU A 3 45.77 -45.23 -43.61
N GLY A 4 45.39 -44.93 -44.86
CA GLY A 4 44.41 -43.86 -45.15
C GLY A 4 42.97 -44.16 -44.73
N SER A 5 42.61 -45.44 -44.55
CA SER A 5 41.25 -45.86 -44.15
C SER A 5 41.02 -45.67 -42.65
N SER A 6 42.01 -46.03 -41.82
CA SER A 6 41.91 -45.88 -40.37
C SER A 6 41.87 -44.41 -39.95
N GLU A 7 42.60 -43.53 -40.63
CA GLU A 7 42.64 -42.09 -40.32
C GLU A 7 41.32 -41.37 -40.66
N GLN A 8 40.63 -41.80 -41.72
CA GLN A 8 39.27 -41.36 -42.04
C GLN A 8 38.24 -41.82 -41.00
N GLU A 9 38.34 -43.05 -40.52
CA GLU A 9 37.46 -43.58 -39.47
C GLU A 9 37.65 -42.83 -38.14
N PHE A 10 38.90 -42.55 -37.74
CA PHE A 10 39.19 -41.77 -36.53
C PHE A 10 38.63 -40.33 -36.62
N ASN A 11 38.73 -39.70 -37.79
CA ASN A 11 38.16 -38.36 -38.00
C ASN A 11 36.62 -38.38 -38.00
N SER A 12 35.99 -39.42 -38.56
CA SER A 12 34.54 -39.63 -38.49
C SER A 12 34.06 -39.82 -37.05
N ILE A 13 34.76 -40.65 -36.27
CA ILE A 13 34.45 -40.88 -34.85
C ILE A 13 34.59 -39.58 -34.04
N ARG A 14 35.65 -38.80 -34.28
CA ARG A 14 35.87 -37.50 -33.63
C ARG A 14 34.75 -36.51 -33.97
N ALA A 15 34.30 -36.47 -35.22
CA ALA A 15 33.15 -35.65 -35.63
C ALA A 15 31.85 -36.10 -34.94
N SER A 16 31.60 -37.42 -34.86
CA SER A 16 30.44 -37.96 -34.14
C SER A 16 30.47 -37.64 -32.65
N ILE A 17 31.62 -37.72 -31.99
CA ILE A 17 31.79 -37.34 -30.57
C ILE A 17 31.52 -35.84 -30.38
N ALA A 18 32.01 -34.98 -31.28
CA ALA A 18 31.76 -33.55 -31.22
C ALA A 18 30.27 -33.22 -31.36
N ILE A 19 29.56 -33.88 -32.27
CA ILE A 19 28.11 -33.74 -32.45
C ILE A 19 27.36 -34.24 -31.21
N LEU A 20 27.77 -35.37 -30.64
CA LEU A 20 27.13 -35.93 -29.44
C LEU A 20 27.28 -35.00 -28.23
N ASN A 21 28.47 -34.42 -28.05
CA ASN A 21 28.74 -33.45 -26.98
C ASN A 21 27.92 -32.16 -27.17
N SER A 22 27.84 -31.65 -28.40
CA SER A 22 27.00 -30.48 -28.70
C SER A 22 25.51 -30.75 -28.42
N ASN A 23 25.01 -31.95 -28.77
CA ASN A 23 23.66 -32.36 -28.44
C ASN A 23 23.45 -32.49 -26.92
N LEU A 24 24.43 -33.05 -26.20
CA LEU A 24 24.37 -33.18 -24.74
C LEU A 24 24.33 -31.80 -24.06
N ASP A 25 25.14 -30.85 -24.53
CA ASP A 25 25.14 -29.47 -24.04
C ASP A 25 23.81 -28.78 -24.31
N GLN A 26 23.23 -28.98 -25.50
CA GLN A 26 21.91 -28.46 -25.82
C GLN A 26 20.81 -29.05 -24.93
N GLN A 27 20.87 -30.35 -24.63
CA GLN A 27 19.92 -31.00 -23.71
C GLN A 27 20.10 -30.49 -22.27
N ASN A 28 21.34 -30.26 -21.84
CA ASN A 28 21.62 -29.68 -20.52
C ASN A 28 21.09 -28.24 -20.42
N GLN A 29 21.26 -27.41 -21.46
CA GLN A 29 20.69 -26.06 -21.49
C GLN A 29 19.15 -26.09 -21.44
N LYS A 30 18.51 -26.99 -22.20
CA LYS A 30 17.04 -27.19 -22.14
C LYS A 30 16.58 -27.61 -20.76
N LYS A 31 17.29 -28.56 -20.12
CA LYS A 31 17.00 -28.99 -18.75
C LYS A 31 17.09 -27.83 -17.76
N ILE A 32 18.11 -26.98 -17.87
CA ILE A 32 18.27 -25.80 -17.01
C ILE A 32 17.13 -24.79 -17.23
N SER A 33 16.73 -24.55 -18.48
CA SER A 33 15.60 -23.66 -18.81
C SER A 33 14.29 -24.16 -18.18
N VAL A 34 13.97 -25.44 -18.36
CA VAL A 34 12.75 -26.05 -17.80
C VAL A 34 12.76 -26.03 -16.28
N LEU A 35 13.91 -26.27 -15.63
CA LEU A 35 14.02 -26.17 -14.18
C LEU A 35 13.77 -24.75 -13.67
N ASN A 36 14.28 -23.73 -14.36
CA ASN A 36 14.03 -22.33 -14.00
C ASN A 36 12.56 -21.94 -14.19
N GLU A 37 11.91 -22.40 -15.27
CA GLU A 37 10.48 -22.21 -15.49
C GLU A 37 9.63 -22.86 -14.39
N LEU A 38 9.97 -24.09 -14.01
CA LEU A 38 9.30 -24.79 -12.90
C LEU A 38 9.45 -24.05 -11.57
N GLN A 39 10.64 -23.56 -11.26
CA GLN A 39 10.87 -22.77 -10.05
C GLN A 39 10.07 -21.45 -10.07
N ASN A 40 10.02 -20.76 -11.21
CA ASN A 40 9.21 -19.54 -11.35
C ASN A 40 7.71 -19.80 -11.17
N LEU A 41 7.19 -20.91 -11.70
CA LEU A 41 5.80 -21.30 -11.50
C LEU A 41 5.52 -21.63 -10.03
N GLN A 42 6.42 -22.34 -9.35
CA GLN A 42 6.30 -22.62 -7.92
C GLN A 42 6.31 -21.35 -7.07
N GLU A 43 7.18 -20.39 -7.39
CA GLU A 43 7.19 -19.09 -6.70
C GLU A 43 5.91 -18.29 -6.94
N LYS A 44 5.38 -18.29 -8.18
CA LYS A 44 4.09 -17.63 -8.49
C LYS A 44 2.95 -18.23 -7.67
N ILE A 45 2.85 -19.56 -7.61
CA ILE A 45 1.83 -20.26 -6.81
C ILE A 45 1.95 -19.90 -5.32
N ARG A 46 3.19 -19.82 -4.79
CA ARG A 46 3.43 -19.42 -3.40
C ARG A 46 3.10 -17.95 -3.14
N LYS A 47 3.46 -17.02 -4.04
CA LYS A 47 3.15 -15.58 -3.94
C LYS A 47 1.66 -15.28 -4.05
N GLU A 48 0.94 -16.03 -4.89
CA GLU A 48 -0.50 -15.86 -5.11
C GLU A 48 -1.36 -16.32 -3.91
N GLY A 49 -0.71 -16.94 -2.92
CA GLY A 49 -1.29 -17.29 -1.63
C GLY A 49 -2.36 -18.38 -1.72
N ALA A 50 -2.40 -19.14 -2.82
CA ALA A 50 -3.40 -20.15 -3.11
C ALA A 50 -3.48 -21.21 -2.00
N GLU A 51 -2.33 -21.67 -1.48
CA GLU A 51 -2.28 -22.60 -0.36
C GLU A 51 -2.92 -22.05 0.93
N SER A 52 -2.72 -20.75 1.22
CA SER A 52 -3.33 -20.11 2.38
C SER A 52 -4.84 -19.98 2.23
N LYS A 53 -5.31 -19.71 1.00
CA LYS A 53 -6.74 -19.65 0.65
C LYS A 53 -7.38 -21.03 0.74
N VAL A 54 -6.73 -22.06 0.20
CA VAL A 54 -7.18 -23.46 0.28
C VAL A 54 -7.25 -23.93 1.74
N LYS A 55 -6.23 -23.66 2.57
CA LYS A 55 -6.28 -23.99 4.01
C LYS A 55 -7.45 -23.29 4.72
N LYS A 56 -7.72 -22.01 4.41
CA LYS A 56 -8.90 -21.30 4.93
C LYS A 56 -10.21 -21.95 4.47
N PHE A 57 -10.32 -22.32 3.20
CA PHE A 57 -11.51 -23.01 2.68
C PHE A 57 -11.74 -24.35 3.36
N VAL A 58 -10.68 -25.15 3.59
CA VAL A 58 -10.78 -26.42 4.32
C VAL A 58 -11.30 -26.18 5.75
N SER A 59 -10.74 -25.21 6.47
CA SER A 59 -11.22 -24.88 7.83
C SER A 59 -12.67 -24.38 7.87
N LEU A 60 -13.10 -23.60 6.87
CA LEU A 60 -14.49 -23.15 6.74
C LEU A 60 -15.43 -24.34 6.46
N LEU A 61 -15.01 -25.30 5.64
CA LEU A 61 -15.79 -26.48 5.29
C LEU A 61 -15.95 -27.41 6.51
N GLU A 62 -14.90 -27.58 7.32
CA GLU A 62 -14.97 -28.30 8.60
C GLU A 62 -15.93 -27.63 9.59
N ASN A 63 -15.87 -26.30 9.71
CA ASN A 63 -16.79 -25.54 10.56
C ASN A 63 -18.25 -25.65 10.09
N LEU A 64 -18.49 -25.61 8.78
CA LEU A 64 -19.84 -25.76 8.21
C LEU A 64 -20.42 -27.14 8.57
N LYS A 65 -19.64 -28.22 8.41
CA LYS A 65 -20.06 -29.57 8.81
C LYS A 65 -20.34 -29.70 10.31
N LEU A 66 -19.60 -28.98 11.15
CA LEU A 66 -19.87 -28.95 12.59
C LEU A 66 -21.20 -28.25 12.90
N LEU A 67 -21.44 -27.09 12.28
CA LEU A 67 -22.68 -26.33 12.45
C LEU A 67 -23.90 -27.11 11.94
N GLU A 68 -23.78 -27.80 10.81
CA GLU A 68 -24.85 -28.64 10.26
C GLU A 68 -25.24 -29.77 11.24
N ARG A 69 -24.25 -30.40 11.90
CA ARG A 69 -24.53 -31.38 12.95
C ARG A 69 -25.23 -30.75 14.15
N GLN A 70 -24.77 -29.60 14.62
CA GLN A 70 -25.41 -28.89 15.74
C GLN A 70 -26.85 -28.51 15.41
N GLU A 71 -27.13 -28.03 14.19
CA GLU A 71 -28.48 -27.73 13.75
C GLU A 71 -29.37 -28.98 13.76
N SER A 72 -28.86 -30.11 13.26
CA SER A 72 -29.60 -31.38 13.25
C SER A 72 -29.93 -31.89 14.66
N GLU A 73 -28.99 -31.74 15.61
CA GLU A 73 -29.16 -32.13 17.01
C GLU A 73 -30.24 -31.26 17.68
N ILE A 74 -30.13 -29.94 17.54
CA ILE A 74 -31.13 -28.99 18.04
C ILE A 74 -32.52 -29.30 17.47
N ARG A 75 -32.61 -29.60 16.18
CA ARG A 75 -33.88 -29.96 15.54
C ARG A 75 -34.49 -31.23 16.13
N CYS A 76 -33.69 -32.27 16.33
CA CYS A 76 -34.15 -33.51 16.97
C CYS A 76 -34.65 -33.27 18.40
N ASP A 77 -33.94 -32.45 19.18
CA ASP A 77 -34.34 -32.09 20.55
C ASP A 77 -35.69 -31.33 20.56
N PHE A 78 -35.87 -30.38 19.63
CA PHE A 78 -37.13 -29.66 19.49
C PHE A 78 -38.28 -30.57 19.08
N ASP A 79 -38.07 -31.46 18.11
CA ASP A 79 -39.09 -32.40 17.66
C ASP A 79 -39.49 -33.38 18.79
N ALA A 80 -38.51 -33.91 19.52
CA ALA A 80 -38.77 -34.76 20.69
C ALA A 80 -39.56 -34.01 21.78
N LYS A 81 -39.19 -32.76 22.07
CA LYS A 81 -39.89 -31.94 23.07
C LYS A 81 -41.32 -31.61 22.63
N ARG A 82 -41.51 -31.33 21.33
CA ARG A 82 -42.82 -31.08 20.74
C ARG A 82 -43.71 -32.32 20.85
N SER A 83 -43.25 -33.50 20.45
CA SER A 83 -44.04 -34.74 20.57
C SER A 83 -44.40 -35.06 22.02
N SER A 84 -43.49 -34.81 22.98
CA SER A 84 -43.80 -34.96 24.41
C SER A 84 -44.90 -34.01 24.88
N LEU A 85 -44.89 -32.76 24.42
CA LEU A 85 -45.93 -31.78 24.77
C LEU A 85 -47.26 -32.10 24.08
N GLU A 86 -47.25 -32.55 22.82
CA GLU A 86 -48.46 -32.99 22.12
C GLU A 86 -49.12 -34.18 22.84
N ALA A 87 -48.33 -35.14 23.33
CA ALA A 87 -48.84 -36.26 24.13
C ALA A 87 -49.46 -35.81 25.47
N GLU A 88 -48.82 -34.87 26.17
CA GLU A 88 -49.34 -34.30 27.43
C GLU A 88 -50.65 -33.54 27.20
N VAL A 89 -50.77 -32.80 26.09
CA VAL A 89 -52.01 -32.12 25.70
C VAL A 89 -53.12 -33.12 25.42
N SER A 90 -52.87 -34.19 24.67
CA SER A 90 -53.89 -35.22 24.39
C SER A 90 -54.37 -35.94 25.66
N ASP A 91 -53.47 -36.26 26.60
CA ASP A 91 -53.83 -36.86 27.89
C ASP A 91 -54.69 -35.91 28.74
N LEU A 92 -54.39 -34.60 28.72
CA LEU A 92 -55.20 -33.59 29.40
C LEU A 92 -56.57 -33.42 28.75
N GLU A 93 -56.65 -33.43 27.42
CA GLU A 93 -57.92 -33.37 26.67
C GLU A 93 -58.82 -34.58 26.98
N GLU A 94 -58.25 -35.80 27.05
CA GLU A 94 -58.96 -37.02 27.42
C GLU A 94 -59.48 -36.97 28.86
N LYS A 95 -58.67 -36.49 29.80
CA LYS A 95 -59.05 -36.31 31.21
C LYS A 95 -60.16 -35.28 31.42
N ILE A 96 -60.20 -34.24 30.59
CA ILE A 96 -61.28 -33.25 30.57
C ILE A 96 -62.57 -33.87 30.01
N ALA A 97 -62.48 -34.65 28.93
CA ALA A 97 -63.62 -35.35 28.34
C ALA A 97 -64.23 -36.42 29.26
N ALA A 98 -63.42 -37.06 30.10
CA ALA A 98 -63.83 -38.10 31.05
C ALA A 98 -64.60 -37.58 32.29
N GLY A 99 -64.86 -36.27 32.41
CA GLY A 99 -65.73 -35.71 33.46
C GLY A 99 -65.16 -35.79 34.89
N SER A 100 -63.84 -35.61 35.05
CA SER A 100 -63.19 -35.60 36.37
C SER A 100 -63.59 -34.36 37.21
N ASP A 101 -63.54 -34.51 38.54
CA ASP A 101 -64.08 -33.57 39.53
C ASP A 101 -63.59 -32.12 39.34
N SER A 102 -64.53 -31.20 39.04
CA SER A 102 -64.27 -29.86 38.48
C SER A 102 -63.35 -28.98 39.36
N LYS A 103 -63.39 -29.15 40.69
CA LYS A 103 -62.55 -28.40 41.64
C LYS A 103 -61.10 -28.88 41.71
N MET A 104 -60.85 -30.16 41.45
CA MET A 104 -59.49 -30.71 41.45
C MET A 104 -58.80 -30.46 40.10
N LEU A 105 -59.57 -30.54 39.01
CA LEU A 105 -59.14 -30.10 37.68
C LEU A 105 -58.84 -28.59 37.66
N SER A 106 -59.69 -27.73 38.22
CA SER A 106 -59.45 -26.28 38.21
C SER A 106 -58.18 -25.90 38.95
N ARG A 107 -57.89 -26.53 40.10
CA ARG A 107 -56.67 -26.24 40.87
C ARG A 107 -55.38 -26.72 40.18
N GLY A 108 -55.44 -27.84 39.47
CA GLY A 108 -54.33 -28.33 38.64
C GLY A 108 -54.12 -27.48 37.39
N LEU A 109 -55.21 -27.04 36.75
CA LEU A 109 -55.20 -26.18 35.59
C LEU A 109 -54.67 -24.78 35.92
N ASP A 110 -55.09 -24.19 37.06
CA ASP A 110 -54.55 -22.92 37.56
C ASP A 110 -53.04 -23.01 37.85
N GLY A 111 -52.59 -24.15 38.38
CA GLY A 111 -51.16 -24.43 38.58
C GLY A 111 -50.37 -24.45 37.26
N SER A 112 -50.87 -25.19 36.26
CA SER A 112 -50.28 -25.27 34.92
C SER A 112 -50.32 -23.93 34.16
N LEU A 113 -51.41 -23.18 34.31
CA LEU A 113 -51.54 -21.83 33.74
C LEU A 113 -50.55 -20.86 34.39
N ASN A 114 -50.37 -20.92 35.71
CA ASN A 114 -49.39 -20.09 36.40
C ASN A 114 -47.95 -20.49 36.00
N GLU A 115 -47.66 -21.79 35.85
CA GLU A 115 -46.36 -22.26 35.37
C GLU A 115 -46.07 -21.80 33.94
N SER A 116 -47.05 -21.87 33.04
CA SER A 116 -46.91 -21.37 31.67
C SER A 116 -46.76 -19.84 31.60
N LEU A 117 -47.45 -19.09 32.47
CA LEU A 117 -47.24 -17.64 32.62
C LEU A 117 -45.84 -17.30 33.13
N LEU A 118 -45.31 -18.06 34.09
CA LEU A 118 -43.93 -17.90 34.56
C LEU A 118 -42.93 -18.18 33.44
N LYS A 119 -43.10 -19.27 32.68
CA LYS A 119 -42.29 -19.59 31.50
C LYS A 119 -42.36 -18.47 30.45
N LEU A 120 -43.55 -17.95 30.17
CA LEU A 120 -43.74 -16.82 29.26
C LEU A 120 -43.01 -15.55 29.75
N ASN A 121 -43.08 -15.24 31.04
CA ASN A 121 -42.41 -14.08 31.61
C ASN A 121 -40.88 -14.23 31.60
N ILE A 122 -40.36 -15.44 31.81
CA ILE A 122 -38.93 -15.75 31.64
C ILE A 122 -38.52 -15.53 30.18
N ALA A 123 -39.24 -16.11 29.23
CA ALA A 123 -38.97 -15.94 27.80
C ALA A 123 -39.03 -14.47 27.35
N LYS A 124 -40.01 -13.69 27.86
CA LYS A 124 -40.09 -12.23 27.61
C LYS A 124 -38.86 -11.50 28.16
N ARG A 125 -38.38 -11.86 29.35
CA ARG A 125 -37.19 -11.26 29.96
C ARG A 125 -35.93 -11.58 29.16
N GLU A 126 -35.79 -12.82 28.70
CA GLU A 126 -34.69 -13.24 27.83
C GLU A 126 -34.72 -12.51 26.49
N LEU A 127 -35.89 -12.39 25.85
CA LEU A 127 -36.06 -11.61 24.63
C LEU A 127 -35.65 -10.15 24.84
N ALA A 128 -36.09 -9.52 25.93
CA ALA A 128 -35.71 -8.15 26.27
C ALA A 128 -34.20 -8.01 26.54
N ALA A 129 -33.54 -9.02 27.12
CA ALA A 129 -32.10 -9.04 27.28
C ALA A 129 -31.37 -9.14 25.92
N ARG A 130 -31.84 -10.01 25.02
CA ARG A 130 -31.29 -10.15 23.66
C ARG A 130 -31.47 -8.88 22.83
N LEU A 131 -32.64 -8.23 22.89
CA LEU A 131 -32.89 -6.96 22.21
C LEU A 131 -31.95 -5.85 22.70
N ARG A 132 -31.73 -5.75 24.02
CA ARG A 132 -30.75 -4.81 24.58
C ARG A 132 -29.33 -5.09 24.07
N ALA A 133 -28.93 -6.36 23.97
CA ALA A 133 -27.64 -6.73 23.39
C ALA A 133 -27.53 -6.35 21.91
N ILE A 134 -28.56 -6.61 21.09
CA ILE A 134 -28.60 -6.24 19.68
C ILE A 134 -28.47 -4.72 19.51
N VAL A 135 -29.20 -3.93 20.30
CA VAL A 135 -29.11 -2.46 20.26
C VAL A 135 -27.70 -1.99 20.64
N SER A 136 -27.07 -2.63 21.63
CA SER A 136 -25.69 -2.33 22.01
C SER A 136 -24.71 -2.58 20.86
N ILE A 137 -24.83 -3.72 20.18
CA ILE A 137 -23.97 -4.06 19.03
C ILE A 137 -24.20 -3.10 17.87
N LYS A 138 -25.46 -2.73 17.58
CA LYS A 138 -25.77 -1.75 16.53
C LYS A 138 -25.12 -0.40 16.80
N ARG A 139 -25.19 0.10 18.05
CA ARG A 139 -24.49 1.34 18.43
C ARG A 139 -22.99 1.25 18.20
N GLN A 140 -22.35 0.15 18.58
CA GLN A 140 -20.92 -0.07 18.34
C GLN A 140 -20.58 -0.13 16.84
N LEU A 141 -21.50 -0.63 16.01
CA LEU A 141 -21.34 -0.65 14.57
C LEU A 141 -21.51 0.76 13.96
N ASP A 142 -22.50 1.52 14.43
CA ASP A 142 -22.74 2.90 14.00
C ASP A 142 -21.61 3.86 14.43
N ASP A 143 -20.92 3.56 15.53
CA ASP A 143 -19.72 4.31 15.97
C ASP A 143 -18.51 4.07 15.05
N ALA A 144 -18.50 2.99 14.26
CA ALA A 144 -17.42 2.67 13.35
C ALA A 144 -17.71 3.24 11.95
N PRO A 145 -16.74 3.93 11.31
CA PRO A 145 -16.94 4.46 9.98
C PRO A 145 -17.15 3.32 8.97
N SER A 146 -18.17 3.50 8.14
CA SER A 146 -18.49 2.60 7.04
C SER A 146 -17.37 2.56 6.00
N GLN A 147 -17.33 1.49 5.20
CA GLN A 147 -16.36 1.38 4.10
C GLN A 147 -16.44 2.56 3.12
N SER A 148 -17.64 3.08 2.85
CA SER A 148 -17.85 4.28 2.03
C SER A 148 -17.23 5.53 2.65
N GLU A 149 -17.36 5.72 3.96
CA GLU A 149 -16.75 6.86 4.66
C GLU A 149 -15.24 6.76 4.68
N LEU A 150 -14.68 5.56 4.89
CA LEU A 150 -13.24 5.33 4.81
C LEU A 150 -12.67 5.71 3.44
N ILE A 151 -13.33 5.30 2.35
CA ILE A 151 -12.93 5.66 0.98
C ILE A 151 -13.01 7.19 0.77
N GLN A 152 -14.05 7.84 1.30
CA GLN A 152 -14.17 9.29 1.23
C GLN A 152 -13.05 9.99 2.00
N TYR A 153 -12.69 9.50 3.19
CA TYR A 153 -11.59 10.04 3.99
C TYR A 153 -10.24 9.84 3.30
N GLU A 154 -9.98 8.67 2.72
CA GLU A 154 -8.76 8.40 1.96
C GLU A 154 -8.61 9.36 0.78
N ARG A 155 -9.68 9.55 0.01
CA ARG A 155 -9.71 10.52 -1.09
C ARG A 155 -9.46 11.93 -0.57
N ARG A 156 -10.15 12.35 0.49
CA ARG A 156 -10.02 13.70 1.05
C ARG A 156 -8.62 13.97 1.60
N LEU A 157 -8.00 12.96 2.23
CA LEU A 157 -6.64 13.03 2.72
C LEU A 157 -5.64 13.13 1.57
N SER A 158 -5.87 12.39 0.48
CA SER A 158 -5.05 12.45 -0.73
C SER A 158 -5.12 13.83 -1.40
N GLU A 159 -6.32 14.41 -1.51
CA GLU A 159 -6.53 15.77 -2.01
C GLU A 159 -5.83 16.81 -1.11
N LEU A 160 -5.99 16.69 0.21
CA LEU A 160 -5.32 17.58 1.17
C LEU A 160 -3.80 17.49 1.06
N ASN A 161 -3.25 16.27 0.94
CA ASN A 161 -1.82 16.07 0.75
C ASN A 161 -1.33 16.71 -0.54
N ALA A 162 -2.06 16.59 -1.65
CA ALA A 162 -1.72 17.25 -2.90
C ALA A 162 -1.68 18.78 -2.73
N HIS A 163 -2.66 19.37 -2.06
CA HIS A 163 -2.67 20.81 -1.75
C HIS A 163 -1.50 21.25 -0.86
N ILE A 164 -1.16 20.47 0.17
CA ILE A 164 -0.01 20.76 1.05
C ILE A 164 1.30 20.74 0.24
N GLN A 165 1.48 19.75 -0.64
CA GLN A 165 2.67 19.65 -1.49
C GLN A 165 2.76 20.81 -2.48
N GLU A 166 1.65 21.19 -3.11
CA GLU A 166 1.60 22.35 -4.00
C GLU A 166 1.97 23.64 -3.26
N LYS A 167 1.39 23.86 -2.06
CA LYS A 167 1.72 25.02 -1.23
C LYS A 167 3.18 25.04 -0.80
N LEU A 168 3.74 23.91 -0.42
CA LEU A 168 5.16 23.79 -0.11
C LEU A 168 6.04 24.17 -1.31
N GLN A 169 5.68 23.70 -2.51
CA GLN A 169 6.39 24.07 -3.74
C GLN A 169 6.29 25.57 -4.04
N GLN A 170 5.09 26.16 -3.90
CA GLN A 170 4.88 27.60 -4.06
C GLN A 170 5.74 28.39 -3.08
N THR A 171 5.70 28.04 -1.79
CA THR A 171 6.50 28.68 -0.74
C THR A 171 7.99 28.62 -1.05
N ARG A 172 8.51 27.44 -1.44
CA ARG A 172 9.92 27.30 -1.85
C ARG A 172 10.29 28.20 -3.02
N LYS A 173 9.43 28.30 -4.05
CA LYS A 173 9.63 29.21 -5.18
C LYS A 173 9.65 30.67 -4.72
N PHE A 174 8.73 31.07 -3.84
CA PHE A 174 8.70 32.44 -3.30
C PHE A 174 9.98 32.78 -2.53
N TYR A 175 10.46 31.89 -1.65
CA TYR A 175 11.70 32.12 -0.92
C TYR A 175 12.92 32.14 -1.84
N ALA A 176 12.98 31.28 -2.87
CA ALA A 176 14.06 31.29 -3.84
C ALA A 176 14.11 32.63 -4.59
N THR A 177 12.96 33.12 -5.09
CA THR A 177 12.87 34.42 -5.77
C THR A 177 13.21 35.56 -4.82
N TYR A 178 12.72 35.54 -3.59
CA TYR A 178 13.03 36.55 -2.58
C TYR A 178 14.53 36.62 -2.28
N ASN A 179 15.18 35.48 -2.06
CA ASN A 179 16.61 35.42 -1.79
C ASN A 179 17.43 35.91 -3.00
N ALA A 180 17.03 35.57 -4.22
CA ALA A 180 17.68 36.06 -5.44
C ALA A 180 17.55 37.59 -5.57
N LEU A 181 16.36 38.13 -5.33
CA LEU A 181 16.13 39.59 -5.34
C LEU A 181 16.92 40.31 -4.24
N LEU A 182 17.04 39.69 -3.06
CA LEU A 182 17.84 40.24 -1.96
C LEU A 182 19.32 40.29 -2.34
N GLU A 183 19.87 39.23 -2.94
CA GLU A 183 21.25 39.19 -3.41
C GLU A 183 21.50 40.24 -4.51
N ILE A 184 20.58 40.38 -5.47
CA ILE A 184 20.65 41.43 -6.50
C ILE A 184 20.66 42.81 -5.86
N LYS A 185 19.76 43.08 -4.91
CA LYS A 185 19.72 44.36 -4.18
C LYS A 185 21.05 44.64 -3.48
N GLU A 186 21.63 43.67 -2.80
CA GLU A 186 22.93 43.83 -2.14
C GLU A 186 24.07 44.11 -3.13
N LEU A 187 24.07 43.46 -4.29
CA LEU A 187 25.05 43.72 -5.35
C LEU A 187 24.88 45.14 -5.93
N MET A 188 23.64 45.58 -6.18
CA MET A 188 23.36 46.95 -6.65
C MET A 188 23.79 48.02 -5.63
N LEU A 189 23.60 47.76 -4.33
CA LEU A 189 24.09 48.66 -3.27
C LEU A 189 25.62 48.72 -3.24
N LYS A 190 26.31 47.58 -3.43
CA LYS A 190 27.78 47.53 -3.53
C LYS A 190 28.27 48.30 -4.77
N GLU A 191 27.60 48.16 -5.90
CA GLU A 191 27.91 48.91 -7.12
C GLU A 191 27.72 50.42 -6.93
N THR A 192 26.62 50.84 -6.31
CA THR A 192 26.36 52.26 -6.02
C THR A 192 27.41 52.83 -5.07
N SER A 193 27.78 52.09 -4.03
CA SER A 193 28.86 52.47 -3.10
C SER A 193 30.20 52.60 -3.82
N LEU A 194 30.51 51.66 -4.73
CA LEU A 194 31.73 51.69 -5.53
C LEU A 194 31.76 52.91 -6.46
N LEU A 195 30.67 53.20 -7.18
CA LEU A 195 30.58 54.36 -8.07
C LEU A 195 30.72 55.67 -7.31
N ASN A 196 30.09 55.79 -6.13
CA ASN A 196 30.24 56.96 -5.26
C ASN A 196 31.69 57.12 -4.78
N SER A 197 32.35 56.02 -4.43
CA SER A 197 33.76 56.01 -4.01
C SER A 197 34.69 56.45 -5.16
N ILE A 198 34.47 55.95 -6.37
CA ILE A 198 35.21 56.36 -7.57
C ILE A 198 34.99 57.85 -7.81
N ASN A 199 33.74 58.32 -7.82
CA ASN A 199 33.41 59.73 -8.08
C ASN A 199 34.07 60.66 -7.06
N SER A 200 34.07 60.30 -5.77
CA SER A 200 34.70 61.10 -4.71
C SER A 200 36.22 61.18 -4.85
N GLN A 201 36.88 60.10 -5.28
CA GLN A 201 38.34 60.04 -5.36
C GLN A 201 38.90 60.51 -6.71
N PHE A 202 38.05 60.61 -7.74
CA PHE A 202 38.47 60.83 -9.12
C PHE A 202 39.24 62.15 -9.32
N GLN A 203 38.71 63.26 -8.81
CA GLN A 203 39.30 64.59 -9.02
C GLN A 203 40.67 64.74 -8.35
N GLU A 204 40.82 64.21 -7.14
CA GLU A 204 42.11 64.22 -6.42
C GLU A 204 43.13 63.28 -7.07
N ALA A 205 42.69 62.09 -7.48
CA ALA A 205 43.57 61.11 -8.11
C ALA A 205 44.08 61.58 -9.48
N ILE A 206 43.25 62.24 -10.30
CA ILE A 206 43.65 62.68 -11.65
C ILE A 206 44.65 63.83 -11.63
N ALA A 207 44.65 64.64 -10.56
CA ALA A 207 45.49 65.83 -10.40
C ALA A 207 47.00 65.51 -10.34
N SER A 208 47.39 64.28 -10.02
CA SER A 208 48.80 63.88 -9.94
C SER A 208 49.10 62.58 -10.71
N THR A 209 50.31 62.45 -11.25
CA THR A 209 50.74 61.22 -11.96
C THR A 209 50.69 59.99 -11.04
N THR A 210 51.12 60.15 -9.79
CA THR A 210 51.07 59.09 -8.78
C THR A 210 49.64 58.70 -8.42
N GLY A 211 48.73 59.68 -8.29
CA GLY A 211 47.30 59.43 -8.05
C GLY A 211 46.64 58.67 -9.20
N ARG A 212 46.96 59.03 -10.45
CA ARG A 212 46.48 58.31 -11.65
C ARG A 212 46.92 56.85 -11.65
N MET A 213 48.19 56.58 -11.33
CA MET A 213 48.71 55.21 -11.24
C MET A 213 47.98 54.39 -10.17
N LYS A 214 47.80 54.94 -8.96
CA LYS A 214 47.05 54.27 -7.88
C LYS A 214 45.59 54.00 -8.23
N LEU A 215 44.92 54.94 -8.91
CA LEU A 215 43.54 54.75 -9.37
C LEU A 215 43.45 53.60 -10.37
N ILE A 216 44.40 53.51 -11.31
CA ILE A 216 44.47 52.41 -12.29
C ILE A 216 44.69 51.07 -11.57
N GLU A 217 45.64 50.99 -10.63
CA GLU A 217 45.90 49.77 -9.86
C GLU A 217 44.67 49.32 -9.06
N SER A 218 43.97 50.26 -8.40
CA SER A 218 42.73 50.01 -7.66
C SER A 218 41.62 49.47 -8.56
N MET A 219 41.38 50.11 -9.71
CA MET A 219 40.37 49.67 -10.68
C MET A 219 40.70 48.29 -11.25
N GLN A 220 41.98 48.01 -11.56
CA GLN A 220 42.41 46.68 -11.99
C GLN A 220 42.17 45.62 -10.92
N GLY A 221 42.45 45.94 -9.65
CA GLY A 221 42.16 45.08 -8.51
C GLY A 221 40.67 44.75 -8.38
N ILE A 222 39.81 45.75 -8.52
CA ILE A 222 38.35 45.59 -8.46
C ILE A 222 37.84 44.70 -9.60
N VAL A 223 38.28 44.96 -10.84
CA VAL A 223 37.90 44.16 -12.02
C VAL A 223 38.31 42.70 -11.83
N LYS A 224 39.55 42.47 -11.39
CA LYS A 224 40.08 41.11 -11.15
C LYS A 224 39.29 40.38 -10.05
N GLY A 225 38.99 41.07 -8.95
CA GLY A 225 38.18 40.53 -7.87
C GLY A 225 36.75 40.18 -8.31
N SER A 226 36.14 41.05 -9.12
CA SER A 226 34.81 40.83 -9.69
C SER A 226 34.79 39.62 -10.64
N GLN A 227 35.77 39.52 -11.55
CA GLN A 227 35.94 38.36 -12.45
C GLN A 227 36.13 37.05 -11.68
N GLN A 228 36.93 37.06 -10.62
CA GLN A 228 37.11 35.88 -9.78
C GLN A 228 35.80 35.45 -9.10
N LYS A 229 35.02 36.40 -8.58
CA LYS A 229 33.73 36.10 -7.95
C LYS A 229 32.73 35.56 -8.97
N LEU A 230 32.66 36.16 -10.16
CA LEU A 230 31.81 35.70 -11.25
C LEU A 230 32.16 34.26 -11.67
N GLY A 231 33.46 33.94 -11.80
CA GLY A 231 33.91 32.60 -12.12
C GLY A 231 33.48 31.56 -11.08
N LYS A 232 33.55 31.88 -9.78
CA LYS A 232 33.05 30.99 -8.72
C LYS A 232 31.55 30.73 -8.82
N VAL A 233 30.75 31.77 -9.09
CA VAL A 233 29.29 31.63 -9.25
C VAL A 233 28.95 30.80 -10.49
N GLN A 234 29.65 31.02 -11.61
CA GLN A 234 29.46 30.24 -12.83
C GLN A 234 29.79 28.75 -12.65
N LEU A 235 30.87 28.43 -11.92
CA LEU A 235 31.22 27.06 -11.60
C LEU A 235 30.12 26.39 -10.75
N GLY A 236 29.65 27.06 -9.69
CA GLY A 236 28.55 26.54 -8.86
C GLY A 236 27.26 26.34 -9.66
N LEU A 237 26.93 27.27 -10.57
CA LEU A 237 25.78 27.12 -11.47
C LEU A 237 25.93 25.89 -12.38
N GLN A 238 27.12 25.63 -12.91
CA GLN A 238 27.37 24.46 -13.75
C GLN A 238 27.26 23.14 -12.97
N GLU A 239 27.68 23.12 -11.71
CA GLU A 239 27.54 21.97 -10.82
C GLU A 239 26.06 21.67 -10.53
N GLU A 240 25.27 22.68 -10.15
CA GLU A 240 23.83 22.55 -9.92
C GLU A 240 23.08 22.14 -11.19
N GLN A 241 23.47 22.67 -12.36
CA GLN A 241 22.89 22.29 -13.64
C GLN A 241 23.10 20.79 -13.94
N LYS A 242 24.30 20.26 -13.69
CA LYS A 242 24.58 18.82 -13.84
C LYS A 242 23.71 17.97 -12.90
N VAL A 243 23.51 18.41 -11.66
CA VAL A 243 22.62 17.72 -10.71
C VAL A 243 21.18 17.73 -11.22
N CYS A 244 20.69 18.87 -11.71
CA CYS A 244 19.36 19.01 -12.29
C CYS A 244 19.17 18.07 -13.50
N ASP A 245 20.13 18.03 -14.41
CA ASP A 245 20.04 17.19 -15.61
C ASP A 245 20.14 15.70 -15.26
N ALA A 246 20.97 15.31 -14.29
CA ALA A 246 21.02 13.95 -13.78
C ALA A 246 19.68 13.51 -13.15
N LEU A 247 19.00 14.40 -12.42
CA LEU A 247 17.68 14.12 -11.87
C LEU A 247 16.62 13.98 -12.97
N LYS A 248 16.62 14.86 -13.97
CA LYS A 248 15.71 14.75 -15.13
C LYS A 248 15.89 13.41 -15.84
N GLU A 249 17.13 13.01 -16.11
CA GLU A 249 17.44 11.73 -16.76
C GLU A 249 16.82 10.57 -15.97
N ARG A 250 17.04 10.50 -14.65
CA ARG A 250 16.45 9.48 -13.78
C ARG A 250 14.93 9.43 -13.86
N TYR A 251 14.27 10.60 -13.84
CA TYR A 251 12.82 10.67 -13.98
C TYR A 251 12.35 10.18 -15.35
N THR A 252 13.03 10.54 -16.44
CA THR A 252 12.65 10.07 -17.78
C THR A 252 12.81 8.55 -17.94
N VAL A 253 13.87 7.97 -17.36
CA VAL A 253 14.08 6.51 -17.35
C VAL A 253 12.99 5.82 -16.55
N GLN A 254 12.65 6.34 -15.36
CA GLN A 254 11.57 5.77 -14.54
C GLN A 254 10.21 5.87 -15.21
N TRP A 255 9.95 6.98 -15.93
CA TRP A 255 8.72 7.17 -16.71
C TRP A 255 8.64 6.17 -17.87
N ARG A 256 9.68 6.06 -18.69
CA ARG A 256 9.77 5.06 -19.77
C ARG A 256 9.62 3.62 -19.27
N SER A 257 10.19 3.31 -18.11
CA SER A 257 10.08 1.99 -17.49
C SER A 257 8.66 1.65 -17.04
N LYS A 258 7.92 2.64 -16.48
CA LYS A 258 6.52 2.47 -16.12
C LYS A 258 5.63 2.28 -17.35
N ASP A 259 5.86 3.03 -18.41
CA ASP A 259 5.07 2.90 -19.65
C ASP A 259 5.29 1.54 -20.33
N ALA A 260 6.53 1.05 -20.34
CA ALA A 260 6.83 -0.29 -20.84
C ALA A 260 6.15 -1.41 -20.03
N ALA A 261 5.97 -1.21 -18.72
CA ALA A 261 5.29 -2.17 -17.83
C ALA A 261 3.75 -2.14 -17.95
N ILE A 262 3.17 -1.06 -18.48
CA ILE A 262 1.71 -0.95 -18.71
C ILE A 262 1.33 -1.57 -20.07
N LEU A 263 2.28 -1.65 -21.01
CA LEU A 263 2.08 -2.19 -22.35
C LEU A 263 2.43 -3.69 -22.51
N SER A 264 2.90 -4.35 -21.45
CA SER A 264 3.28 -5.77 -21.40
C SER A 264 2.31 -6.55 -20.51
#